data_AF-A0A800JES2-F1
#
_entry.id   AF-A0A800JES2-F1
#
_cell.length_a   1.000
_cell.length_b   1.000
_cell.length_c   1.000
_cell.angle_alpha   90.00
_cell.angle_beta   90.00
_cell.angle_gamma   90.00
#
_symmetry.space_group_name_H-M   'P 1'
#
loop_
_entity.id
_entity.type
_entity.pdbx_description
1 polymer ?
#
loop_
_entity_poly.entity_id
_entity_poly.type
_entity_poly.pdbx_seq_one_letter_code
_entity_poly.pdbx_strand_id
1 'polypeptide(L)'
;KAAGYTTGAFGKWHNGMQFPYHPNGRGFDEYYGFCSGHWGDYFSPPLEHNGRIVQGEGFCIDDFTNKAMAFMEKANQADKPFFTYLPYNTPHSPMQVPDRWWNKFKDKKISMHNRDPKKENLPHLR
;
A
#
# COMPACT_ATOMS: atom_id res chain seq x y z
N LYS A 1 6.31 -5.06 -19.79
CA LYS A 1 6.12 -3.99 -20.79
C LYS A 1 6.43 -4.39 -22.24
N ALA A 2 7.65 -4.85 -22.58
CA ALA A 2 8.03 -5.15 -23.98
C ALA A 2 7.10 -6.14 -24.72
N ALA A 3 6.42 -7.04 -23.99
CA ALA A 3 5.43 -7.97 -24.55
C ALA A 3 4.03 -7.36 -24.79
N GLY A 4 3.87 -6.03 -24.77
CA GLY A 4 2.60 -5.34 -25.05
C GLY A 4 1.67 -5.11 -23.85
N TYR A 5 2.09 -5.49 -22.64
CA TYR A 5 1.32 -5.29 -21.41
C TYR A 5 1.29 -3.82 -20.97
N THR A 6 0.11 -3.34 -20.58
CA THR A 6 0.00 -2.11 -19.76
C THR A 6 0.39 -2.47 -18.33
N THR A 7 1.25 -1.67 -17.71
CA THR A 7 1.87 -2.01 -16.41
C THR A 7 1.54 -0.97 -15.35
N GLY A 8 1.04 -1.40 -14.19
CA GLY A 8 0.65 -0.53 -13.09
C GLY A 8 1.23 -0.98 -11.75
N ALA A 9 1.70 -0.03 -10.93
CA ALA A 9 2.18 -0.26 -9.57
C ALA A 9 1.40 0.61 -8.57
N PHE A 10 0.86 -0.01 -7.51
CA PHE A 10 -0.03 0.65 -6.55
C PHE A 10 0.41 0.34 -5.11
N GLY A 11 0.84 1.36 -4.35
CA GLY A 11 1.29 1.21 -2.96
C GLY A 11 2.79 1.37 -2.75
N LYS A 12 3.40 0.49 -1.93
CA LYS A 12 4.78 0.63 -1.45
C LYS A 12 5.81 0.23 -2.52
N TRP A 13 6.73 1.13 -2.86
CA TRP A 13 7.83 0.80 -3.75
C TRP A 13 9.13 0.39 -3.02
N HIS A 14 9.68 1.26 -2.16
CA HIS A 14 10.89 1.00 -1.36
C HIS A 14 12.14 0.52 -2.15
N ASN A 15 12.26 0.84 -3.43
CA ASN A 15 13.40 0.46 -4.27
C ASN A 15 14.06 1.66 -4.96
N GLY A 16 13.91 2.86 -4.37
CA GLY A 16 14.46 4.11 -4.87
C GLY A 16 13.39 5.04 -5.47
N MET A 17 13.50 6.33 -5.19
CA MET A 17 12.53 7.36 -5.60
C MET A 17 12.96 8.12 -6.86
N GLN A 18 14.26 8.19 -7.14
CA GLN A 18 14.79 8.93 -8.29
C GLN A 18 14.84 8.05 -9.53
N PHE A 19 14.66 8.64 -10.71
CA PHE A 19 14.93 7.95 -11.96
C PHE A 19 16.41 7.51 -12.04
N PRO A 20 16.76 6.31 -12.53
CA PRO A 20 15.88 5.31 -13.15
C PRO A 20 15.20 4.36 -12.15
N TYR A 21 15.46 4.46 -10.84
CA TYR A 21 14.94 3.56 -9.81
C TYR A 21 13.46 3.77 -9.47
N HIS A 22 12.91 4.93 -9.81
CA HIS A 22 11.48 5.23 -9.72
C HIS A 22 10.64 4.21 -10.52
N PRO A 23 9.44 3.78 -10.07
CA PRO A 23 8.59 2.82 -10.80
C PRO A 23 8.42 3.12 -12.29
N ASN A 24 8.20 4.40 -12.68
CA ASN A 24 8.10 4.75 -14.09
C ASN A 24 9.41 4.56 -14.89
N GLY A 25 10.57 4.59 -14.22
CA GLY A 25 11.86 4.20 -14.81
C GLY A 25 12.12 2.69 -14.80
N ARG A 26 11.29 1.91 -14.09
CA ARG A 26 11.41 0.45 -13.96
C ARG A 26 10.34 -0.31 -14.74
N GLY A 27 9.75 0.35 -15.73
CA GLY A 27 8.86 -0.28 -16.70
C GLY A 27 7.40 -0.35 -16.28
N PHE A 28 6.98 0.47 -15.31
CA PHE A 28 5.57 0.73 -14.99
C PHE A 28 5.04 1.97 -15.73
N ASP A 29 3.94 1.82 -16.45
CA ASP A 29 3.26 2.93 -17.14
C ASP A 29 2.46 3.79 -16.16
N GLU A 30 1.90 3.16 -15.12
CA GLU A 30 1.12 3.79 -14.06
C GLU A 30 1.76 3.51 -12.70
N TYR A 31 1.87 4.54 -11.87
CA TYR A 31 2.33 4.43 -10.50
C TYR A 31 1.53 5.35 -9.60
N TYR A 32 0.94 4.77 -8.56
CA TYR A 32 0.24 5.47 -7.50
C TYR A 32 0.64 4.91 -6.13
N GLY A 33 1.32 5.68 -5.29
CA GLY A 33 1.78 5.15 -4.01
C GLY A 33 2.89 5.97 -3.37
N PHE A 34 3.88 5.29 -2.80
CA PHE A 34 5.02 5.95 -2.16
C PHE A 34 6.32 5.14 -2.25
N CYS A 35 7.44 5.86 -2.35
CA CYS A 35 8.77 5.26 -2.52
C CYS A 35 9.52 4.97 -1.21
N SER A 36 9.04 5.48 -0.07
CA SER A 36 9.64 5.25 1.24
C SER A 36 9.48 3.81 1.73
N GLY A 37 10.38 3.37 2.61
CA GLY A 37 10.29 2.09 3.31
C GLY A 37 9.24 2.02 4.39
N HIS A 38 8.79 3.17 4.86
CA HIS A 38 7.77 3.32 5.89
C HIS A 38 6.89 4.51 5.53
N TRP A 39 5.59 4.40 5.80
CA TRP A 39 4.63 5.48 5.62
C TRP A 39 4.06 5.87 6.97
N GLY A 40 4.05 7.18 7.26
CA GLY A 40 3.75 7.69 8.60
C GLY A 40 2.27 7.70 8.96
N ASP A 41 1.37 7.53 8.00
CA ASP A 41 -0.07 7.51 8.22
C ASP A 41 -0.78 6.65 7.17
N TYR A 42 -1.86 6.01 7.57
CA TYR A 42 -2.72 5.15 6.75
C TYR A 42 -4.02 5.84 6.31
N PHE A 43 -4.34 7.03 6.83
CA PHE A 43 -5.60 7.72 6.53
C PHE A 43 -5.36 9.02 5.78
N SER A 44 -5.73 9.03 4.51
CA SER A 44 -5.52 10.14 3.59
C SER A 44 -4.11 10.72 3.74
N PRO A 45 -3.03 9.94 3.54
CA PRO A 45 -1.69 10.51 3.59
C PRO A 45 -1.37 11.21 2.26
N PRO A 46 -0.31 12.04 2.22
CA PRO A 46 0.33 12.38 0.96
C PRO A 46 0.71 11.09 0.22
N LEU A 47 0.67 11.10 -1.11
CA LEU A 47 1.08 10.02 -1.99
C LEU A 47 1.67 10.62 -3.26
N GLU A 48 2.10 9.77 -4.17
CA GLU A 48 2.61 10.14 -5.48
C GLU A 48 1.78 9.48 -6.58
N HIS A 49 1.48 10.23 -7.64
CA HIS A 49 0.93 9.72 -8.90
C HIS A 49 1.83 10.15 -10.06
N ASN A 50 2.58 9.21 -10.64
CA ASN A 50 3.50 9.42 -11.76
C ASN A 50 4.39 10.69 -11.63
N GLY A 51 5.13 10.82 -10.54
CA GLY A 51 6.04 11.95 -10.30
C GLY A 51 5.38 13.17 -9.64
N ARG A 52 4.06 13.17 -9.43
CA ARG A 52 3.33 14.29 -8.81
C ARG A 52 2.84 13.91 -7.43
N ILE A 53 3.10 14.76 -6.45
CA ILE A 53 2.54 14.58 -5.10
C ILE A 53 1.03 14.85 -5.15
N VAL A 54 0.26 13.93 -4.58
CA VAL A 54 -1.20 13.97 -4.49
C VAL A 54 -1.63 13.64 -3.07
N GLN A 55 -2.90 13.93 -2.77
CA GLN A 55 -3.53 13.58 -1.52
C GLN A 55 -4.25 12.23 -1.67
N GLY A 56 -3.92 11.26 -0.81
CA GLY A 56 -4.61 9.97 -0.74
C GLY A 56 -6.01 10.09 -0.16
N GLU A 57 -6.83 9.07 -0.38
CA GLU A 57 -8.26 9.05 -0.04
C GLU A 57 -8.59 7.95 0.98
N GLY A 58 -8.84 8.34 2.23
CA GLY A 58 -9.25 7.41 3.28
C GLY A 58 -8.17 6.39 3.60
N PHE A 59 -8.55 5.14 3.86
CA PHE A 59 -7.59 4.10 4.23
C PHE A 59 -6.76 3.66 3.03
N CYS A 60 -5.42 3.80 3.09
CA CYS A 60 -4.54 3.59 1.93
C CYS A 60 -4.75 2.26 1.21
N ILE A 61 -5.03 1.19 1.95
CA ILE A 61 -5.24 -0.14 1.37
C ILE A 61 -6.48 -0.15 0.48
N ASP A 62 -7.57 0.47 0.93
CA ASP A 62 -8.80 0.59 0.16
C ASP A 62 -8.53 1.47 -1.08
N ASP A 63 -7.83 2.59 -0.92
CA ASP A 63 -7.46 3.51 -2.01
C ASP A 63 -6.58 2.82 -3.08
N PHE A 64 -5.47 2.20 -2.68
CA PHE A 64 -4.58 1.47 -3.60
C PHE A 64 -5.33 0.37 -4.37
N THR A 65 -6.23 -0.35 -3.67
CA THR A 65 -7.06 -1.40 -4.29
C THR A 65 -8.00 -0.81 -5.32
N ASN A 66 -8.68 0.28 -5.00
CA ASN A 66 -9.61 0.96 -5.89
C ASN A 66 -8.89 1.51 -7.14
N LYS A 67 -7.71 2.13 -6.98
CA LYS A 67 -6.92 2.62 -8.13
C LYS A 67 -6.42 1.46 -9.01
N ALA A 68 -5.98 0.36 -8.39
CA ALA A 68 -5.56 -0.84 -9.12
C ALA A 68 -6.72 -1.46 -9.91
N MET A 69 -7.91 -1.56 -9.32
CA MET A 69 -9.11 -2.03 -10.02
C MET A 69 -9.47 -1.13 -11.21
N ALA A 70 -9.51 0.18 -11.01
CA ALA A 70 -9.80 1.14 -12.09
C ALA A 70 -8.79 1.04 -13.24
N PHE A 71 -7.50 0.82 -12.92
CA PHE A 71 -6.46 0.57 -13.93
C PHE A 71 -6.72 -0.71 -14.73
N MET A 72 -7.04 -1.83 -14.06
CA MET A 72 -7.34 -3.11 -14.71
C MET A 72 -8.60 -3.03 -15.57
N GLU A 73 -9.65 -2.35 -15.09
CA GLU A 73 -10.89 -2.11 -15.84
C GLU A 73 -10.62 -1.31 -17.12
N LYS A 74 -9.83 -0.24 -17.05
CA LYS A 74 -9.44 0.55 -18.22
C LYS A 74 -8.64 -0.26 -19.23
N ALA A 75 -7.71 -1.10 -18.78
CA ALA A 75 -6.95 -1.96 -19.68
C ALA A 75 -7.85 -3.00 -20.36
N ASN A 76 -8.79 -3.60 -19.61
CA ASN A 76 -9.76 -4.55 -20.13
C ASN A 76 -10.71 -3.91 -21.16
N GLN A 77 -11.22 -2.70 -20.89
CA GLN A 77 -12.05 -1.94 -21.83
C GLN A 77 -11.32 -1.60 -23.14
N ALA A 78 -9.99 -1.45 -23.07
CA ALA A 78 -9.15 -1.19 -24.23
C ALA A 78 -8.65 -2.46 -24.94
N ASP A 79 -9.12 -3.65 -24.53
CA ASP A 79 -8.68 -4.96 -25.03
C ASP A 79 -7.15 -5.15 -24.96
N LYS A 80 -6.54 -4.68 -23.86
CA LYS A 80 -5.09 -4.80 -23.62
C LYS A 80 -4.80 -5.71 -22.43
N PRO A 81 -3.80 -6.60 -22.53
CA PRO A 81 -3.32 -7.31 -21.35
C PRO A 81 -2.70 -6.33 -20.36
N PHE A 82 -2.85 -6.61 -19.08
CA PHE A 82 -2.30 -5.79 -18.00
C PHE A 82 -1.47 -6.62 -17.02
N PHE A 83 -0.53 -5.94 -16.36
CA PHE A 83 0.20 -6.44 -15.22
C PHE A 83 0.06 -5.43 -14.08
N THR A 84 -0.42 -5.88 -12.94
CA THR A 84 -0.66 -5.05 -11.75
C THR A 84 0.21 -5.55 -10.61
N TYR A 85 1.03 -4.65 -10.07
CA TYR A 85 1.80 -4.86 -8.85
C TYR A 85 1.15 -4.06 -7.70
N LEU A 86 0.62 -4.75 -6.69
CA LEU A 86 -0.13 -4.13 -5.59
C LEU A 86 0.52 -4.47 -4.22
N PRO A 87 1.70 -3.90 -3.91
CA PRO A 87 2.36 -4.08 -2.63
C PRO A 87 1.73 -3.23 -1.52
N TYR A 88 0.87 -3.85 -0.72
CA TYR A 88 0.34 -3.23 0.49
C TYR A 88 1.42 -2.95 1.52
N ASN A 89 1.23 -1.87 2.28
CA ASN A 89 2.07 -1.53 3.43
C ASN A 89 1.61 -2.20 4.73
N THR A 90 0.33 -2.57 4.85
CA THR A 90 -0.17 -3.38 5.99
C THR A 90 0.55 -4.74 6.06
N PRO A 91 0.94 -5.23 7.26
CA PRO A 91 0.70 -4.68 8.60
C PRO A 91 1.91 -3.92 9.16
N HIS A 92 2.67 -3.21 8.33
CA HIS A 92 3.82 -2.44 8.80
C HIS A 92 3.36 -1.31 9.74
N SER A 93 4.21 -0.90 10.70
CA SER A 93 3.94 0.28 11.52
C SER A 93 3.68 1.53 10.66
N PRO A 94 2.99 2.56 11.20
CA PRO A 94 2.23 2.55 12.47
C PRO A 94 1.02 1.60 12.42
N MET A 95 0.58 1.12 13.59
CA MET A 95 -0.56 0.18 13.69
C MET A 95 -1.88 0.96 13.59
N GLN A 96 -2.33 1.20 12.36
CA GLN A 96 -3.54 1.94 12.06
C GLN A 96 -4.48 1.08 11.20
N VAL A 97 -5.75 1.02 11.60
CA VAL A 97 -6.79 0.28 10.88
C VAL A 97 -8.13 0.98 11.04
N PRO A 98 -9.04 0.92 10.05
CA PRO A 98 -10.38 1.45 10.21
C PRO A 98 -11.12 0.88 11.43
N ASP A 99 -11.94 1.71 12.09
CA ASP A 99 -12.70 1.35 13.29
C ASP A 99 -13.53 0.07 13.13
N ARG A 100 -14.07 -0.19 11.93
CA ARG A 100 -14.82 -1.42 11.62
C ARG A 100 -14.02 -2.69 11.89
N TRP A 101 -12.69 -2.63 11.79
CA TRP A 101 -11.81 -3.75 12.08
C TRP A 101 -11.36 -3.71 13.53
N TRP A 102 -10.95 -2.55 14.06
CA TRP A 102 -10.57 -2.41 15.46
C TRP A 102 -11.66 -2.88 16.43
N ASN A 103 -12.91 -2.43 16.22
CA ASN A 103 -14.04 -2.73 17.08
C ASN A 103 -14.38 -4.23 17.14
N LYS A 104 -13.99 -5.03 16.14
CA LYS A 104 -14.19 -6.49 16.15
C LYS A 104 -13.23 -7.20 17.09
N PHE A 105 -12.08 -6.60 17.41
CA PHE A 105 -10.96 -7.29 18.07
C PHE A 105 -10.44 -6.60 19.33
N LYS A 106 -10.85 -5.36 19.63
CA LYS A 106 -10.38 -4.60 20.80
C LYS A 106 -10.52 -5.34 22.14
N ASP A 107 -11.53 -6.20 22.28
CA ASP A 107 -11.82 -6.97 23.49
C ASP A 107 -11.30 -8.42 23.42
N LYS A 108 -10.64 -8.80 22.32
CA LYS A 108 -10.11 -10.16 22.15
C LYS A 108 -9.01 -10.42 23.18
N LYS A 109 -9.14 -11.53 23.91
CA LYS A 109 -8.09 -12.00 24.82
C LYS A 109 -6.87 -12.41 23.99
N ILE A 110 -5.72 -11.81 24.29
CA ILE A 110 -4.44 -12.21 23.70
C ILE A 110 -4.04 -13.53 24.36
N SER A 111 -3.73 -14.54 23.54
CA SER A 111 -3.31 -15.86 24.00
C SER A 111 -1.81 -16.09 23.86
N MET A 112 -1.15 -15.33 22.98
CA MET A 112 0.27 -15.46 22.70
C MET A 112 1.02 -14.35 23.43
N HIS A 113 1.81 -14.75 24.43
CA HIS A 113 2.61 -13.85 25.24
C HIS A 113 4.10 -14.11 25.04
N ASN A 114 4.92 -13.11 25.35
CA ASN A 114 6.36 -13.34 25.45
C ASN A 114 6.63 -14.41 26.54
N ARG A 115 7.63 -15.27 26.30
CA ARG A 115 8.11 -16.24 27.30
C ARG A 115 8.60 -15.57 28.58
N ASP A 116 9.07 -14.33 28.48
CA ASP A 116 9.42 -13.46 29.60
C ASP A 116 8.42 -12.30 29.70
N PRO A 117 7.48 -12.33 30.65
CA PRO A 117 6.45 -11.29 30.81
C PRO A 117 7.02 -9.88 31.05
N LYS A 118 8.25 -9.76 31.58
CA LYS A 118 8.86 -8.46 31.85
C LYS A 118 9.31 -7.73 30.58
N LYS A 119 9.46 -8.47 29.47
CA LYS A 119 9.80 -7.91 28.15
C LYS A 119 8.58 -7.56 27.31
N GLU A 120 7.39 -7.79 27.86
CA GLU A 120 6.14 -7.58 27.16
C GLU A 120 5.66 -6.15 27.35
N ASN A 121 5.48 -5.44 26.24
CA ASN A 121 4.87 -4.12 26.25
C ASN A 121 3.38 -4.27 25.88
N LEU A 122 2.53 -4.43 26.89
CA LEU A 122 1.08 -4.66 26.72
C LEU A 122 0.40 -3.64 25.79
N PRO A 123 0.68 -2.32 25.89
CA PRO A 123 0.20 -1.33 24.92
C PRO A 123 0.56 -1.59 23.45
N HIS A 124 1.63 -2.33 23.16
CA HIS A 124 2.06 -2.66 21.78
C HIS A 124 1.58 -4.04 21.32
N LEU A 125 0.85 -4.79 22.17
CA LEU A 125 0.24 -6.06 21.78
C LEU A 125 -1.14 -5.92 21.13
N ARG A 126 -1.73 -4.72 21.19
CA ARG A 126 -3.06 -4.42 20.65
C ARG A 126 -2.98 -3.30 19.63
#